data_AF-A0A397U8K0-F1
#
_entry.id   AF-A0A397U8K0-F1
#
_cell.length_a   1.000
_cell.length_b   1.000
_cell.length_c   1.000
_cell.angle_alpha   90.00
_cell.angle_beta   90.00
_cell.angle_gamma   90.00
#
_symmetry.space_group_name_H-M   'P 1'
#
loop_
_entity.id
_entity.type
_entity.pdbx_description
1 polymer ?
#
loop_
_entity_poly.entity_id
_entity_poly.type
_entity_poly.pdbx_seq_one_letter_code
_entity_poly.pdbx_strand_id
1 'polypeptide(L)'
;MLCKNENNDPAHCLKEGRKVTRCAIDLLRKVREHCDSEFEAHWQCLDRNNQEYRHCRGLERKFNSCVFNALNLEKVIPGSPSNKPPIHLKEKPLYKERPRW
;
A
#
# COMPACT_ATOMS: atom_id res chain seq x y z
N MET A 1 5.43 -5.48 -16.57
CA MET A 1 5.90 -6.87 -16.35
C MET A 1 6.64 -7.31 -17.60
N LEU A 2 7.97 -7.16 -17.68
CA LEU A 2 8.72 -7.34 -18.95
C LEU A 2 8.49 -8.73 -19.59
N CYS A 3 8.68 -9.82 -18.82
CA CYS A 3 8.46 -11.19 -19.31
C CYS A 3 7.08 -11.42 -19.94
N LYS A 4 6.01 -10.89 -19.33
CA LYS A 4 4.65 -11.02 -19.86
C LYS A 4 4.38 -10.19 -21.11
N ASN A 5 5.16 -9.12 -21.31
CA ASN A 5 5.05 -8.28 -22.51
C ASN A 5 5.83 -8.89 -23.69
N GLU A 6 6.89 -9.66 -23.40
CA GLU A 6 7.71 -10.33 -24.41
C GLU A 6 7.04 -11.62 -24.93
N ASN A 7 6.23 -12.29 -24.12
CA ASN A 7 5.57 -13.54 -24.49
C ASN A 7 4.17 -13.68 -23.89
N ASN A 8 3.19 -14.03 -24.73
CA ASN A 8 1.80 -14.23 -24.34
C ASN A 8 1.51 -15.62 -23.74
N ASP A 9 2.43 -16.59 -23.86
CA ASP A 9 2.28 -17.90 -23.21
C ASP A 9 2.44 -17.76 -21.67
N PRO A 10 1.40 -18.04 -20.86
CA PRO A 10 1.47 -17.95 -19.42
C PRO A 10 2.54 -18.87 -18.80
N ALA A 11 2.85 -20.01 -19.44
CA ALA A 11 3.84 -20.95 -18.94
C ALA A 11 5.27 -20.37 -18.95
N HIS A 12 5.53 -19.44 -19.88
CA HIS A 12 6.84 -18.82 -20.08
C HIS A 12 7.37 -18.12 -18.81
N CYS A 13 6.50 -17.48 -18.03
CA CYS A 13 6.88 -16.65 -16.89
C CYS A 13 6.65 -17.33 -15.52
N LEU A 14 6.45 -18.65 -15.44
CA LEU A 14 6.13 -19.34 -14.18
C LEU A 14 7.27 -19.27 -13.15
N LYS A 15 8.53 -19.22 -13.58
CA LYS A 15 9.68 -19.10 -12.68
C LYS A 15 9.73 -17.72 -12.03
N GLU A 16 9.48 -16.68 -12.81
CA GLU A 16 9.44 -15.27 -12.42
C GLU A 16 8.23 -15.02 -11.52
N GLY A 17 7.07 -15.58 -11.88
CA GLY A 17 5.86 -15.55 -11.06
C GLY A 17 6.12 -16.09 -9.66
N ARG A 18 6.77 -17.25 -9.53
CA ARG A 18 7.16 -17.81 -8.22
C ARG A 18 8.07 -16.88 -7.41
N LYS A 19 9.00 -16.16 -8.05
CA LYS A 19 9.86 -15.18 -7.37
C LYS A 19 9.05 -14.00 -6.83
N VAL A 20 8.15 -13.45 -7.65
CA VAL A 20 7.28 -12.32 -7.24
C VAL A 20 6.37 -12.74 -6.08
N THR A 21 5.75 -13.91 -6.17
CA THR A 21 4.87 -14.43 -5.10
C THR A 21 5.64 -14.63 -3.79
N ARG A 22 6.84 -15.22 -3.83
CA ARG A 22 7.68 -15.37 -2.62
C ARG A 22 8.05 -14.03 -2.00
N CYS A 23 8.41 -13.04 -2.81
CA CYS A 23 8.72 -11.69 -2.34
C CYS A 23 7.51 -11.04 -1.65
N ALA A 24 6.32 -11.14 -2.25
CA ALA A 24 5.10 -10.60 -1.66
C ALA A 24 4.71 -11.29 -0.34
N ILE A 25 4.84 -12.63 -0.27
CA ILE A 25 4.58 -13.39 0.96
C ILE A 25 5.57 -12.98 2.06
N ASP A 26 6.86 -12.85 1.75
CA ASP A 26 7.86 -12.42 2.72
C ASP A 26 7.58 -11.01 3.27
N LEU A 27 7.17 -10.08 2.40
CA LEU A 27 6.73 -8.74 2.82
C LEU A 27 5.53 -8.81 3.75
N LEU A 28 4.48 -9.55 3.39
CA LEU A 28 3.28 -9.66 4.22
C LEU A 28 3.57 -10.29 5.58
N ARG A 29 4.48 -11.28 5.62
CA ARG A 29 4.95 -11.89 6.87
C ARG A 29 5.63 -10.85 7.76
N LYS A 30 6.59 -10.08 7.23
CA LYS A 30 7.28 -9.01 7.96
C LYS A 30 6.32 -7.92 8.43
N VAL A 31 5.34 -7.55 7.61
CA VAL A 31 4.30 -6.57 8.01
C VAL A 31 3.48 -7.08 9.19
N ARG A 32 3.07 -8.35 9.19
CA ARG A 32 2.37 -8.96 10.35
C ARG A 32 3.28 -9.12 11.56
N GLU A 33 4.56 -9.41 11.38
CA GLU A 33 5.51 -9.54 12.49
C GLU A 33 5.75 -8.21 13.22
N HIS A 34 5.75 -7.07 12.50
CA HIS A 34 6.15 -5.78 13.06
C HIS A 34 5.04 -4.73 13.20
N CYS A 35 3.98 -4.81 12.39
CA CYS A 35 2.98 -3.75 12.21
C CYS A 35 1.54 -4.29 12.12
N ASP A 36 1.25 -5.43 12.74
CA ASP A 36 -0.05 -6.13 12.59
C ASP A 36 -1.24 -5.25 12.99
N SER A 37 -1.15 -4.56 14.14
CA SER A 37 -2.22 -3.71 14.66
C SER A 37 -2.57 -2.55 13.74
N GLU A 38 -1.56 -1.85 13.22
CA GLU A 38 -1.72 -0.72 12.31
C GLU A 38 -2.19 -1.18 10.94
N PHE A 39 -1.67 -2.32 10.48
CA PHE A 39 -2.10 -2.94 9.23
C PHE A 39 -3.57 -3.35 9.32
N GLU A 40 -3.98 -3.99 10.41
CA GLU A 40 -5.35 -4.42 10.65
C GLU A 40 -6.33 -3.26 10.72
N ALA A 41 -6.01 -2.25 11.53
CA ALA A 41 -6.85 -1.06 11.62
C ALA A 41 -7.03 -0.39 10.24
N HIS A 42 -5.97 -0.31 9.44
CA HIS A 42 -6.01 0.30 8.12
C HIS A 42 -6.86 -0.50 7.12
N TRP A 43 -6.65 -1.81 6.96
CA TRP A 43 -7.43 -2.57 5.99
C TRP A 43 -8.89 -2.74 6.40
N GLN A 44 -9.19 -2.86 7.70
CA GLN A 44 -10.58 -2.91 8.19
C GLN A 44 -11.33 -1.60 7.88
N CYS A 45 -10.64 -0.46 7.96
CA CYS A 45 -11.22 0.81 7.53
C CYS A 45 -11.52 0.82 6.03
N LEU A 46 -10.59 0.35 5.20
CA LEU A 46 -10.78 0.29 3.75
C LEU A 46 -11.98 -0.59 3.39
N ASP A 47 -12.11 -1.75 4.04
CA ASP A 47 -13.20 -2.70 3.82
C ASP A 47 -14.59 -2.08 4.08
N ARG A 48 -14.70 -1.27 5.13
CA ARG A 48 -15.95 -0.55 5.49
C ARG A 48 -16.26 0.65 4.58
N ASN A 49 -15.29 1.12 3.80
CA ASN A 49 -15.39 2.35 3.01
C ASN A 49 -15.18 2.11 1.51
N ASN A 50 -15.67 0.98 0.99
CA ASN A 50 -15.58 0.65 -0.44
C ASN A 50 -14.14 0.69 -1.00
N GLN A 51 -13.16 0.34 -0.16
CA GLN A 51 -11.72 0.40 -0.48
C GLN A 51 -11.22 1.80 -0.84
N GLU A 52 -11.92 2.88 -0.46
CA GLU A 52 -11.52 4.25 -0.72
C GLU A 52 -10.57 4.81 0.35
N TYR A 53 -9.32 5.07 -0.04
CA TYR A 53 -8.28 5.59 0.86
C TYR A 53 -8.59 6.94 1.53
N ARG A 54 -9.44 7.79 0.93
CA ARG A 54 -9.77 9.11 1.48
C ARG A 54 -10.39 9.02 2.87
N HIS A 55 -11.04 7.90 3.17
CA HIS A 55 -11.72 7.64 4.43
C HIS A 55 -10.85 6.98 5.49
N CYS A 56 -9.57 6.73 5.19
CA CYS A 56 -8.67 5.98 6.07
C CYS A 56 -7.29 6.63 6.20
N ARG A 57 -7.11 7.89 5.78
CA ARG A 57 -5.80 8.57 5.75
C ARG A 57 -5.16 8.68 7.12
N GLY A 58 -5.97 8.82 8.18
CA GLY A 58 -5.44 8.86 9.55
C GLY A 58 -4.78 7.54 9.96
N LEU A 59 -5.40 6.42 9.62
CA LEU A 59 -4.89 5.07 9.90
C LEU A 59 -3.74 4.70 8.97
N GLU A 60 -3.83 5.10 7.69
CA GLU A 60 -2.78 4.91 6.70
C GLU A 60 -1.46 5.56 7.15
N ARG A 61 -1.49 6.78 7.71
CA ARG A 61 -0.28 7.44 8.20
C ARG A 61 0.40 6.66 9.33
N LYS A 62 -0.38 6.15 10.29
CA LYS A 62 0.14 5.31 11.38
C LYS A 62 0.78 4.04 10.83
N PHE A 63 0.11 3.37 9.89
CA PHE A 63 0.63 2.19 9.21
C PHE A 63 1.93 2.48 8.44
N ASN A 64 1.96 3.55 7.64
CA ASN A 64 3.15 3.95 6.90
C ASN A 64 4.33 4.28 7.83
N SER A 65 4.09 4.95 8.97
CA SER A 65 5.13 5.24 9.96
C SER A 65 5.71 3.96 10.58
N CYS A 66 4.87 2.97 10.91
CA CYS A 66 5.35 1.68 11.42
C CYS A 66 6.22 0.96 10.37
N VAL A 67 5.72 0.87 9.13
CA VAL A 67 6.43 0.19 8.03
C VAL A 67 7.77 0.87 7.72
N PHE A 68 7.83 2.20 7.75
CA PHE A 68 9.08 2.93 7.57
C PHE A 68 10.07 2.63 8.71
N ASN A 69 9.63 2.70 9.96
CA ASN A 69 10.50 2.48 11.12
C ASN A 69 11.01 1.03 11.23
N ALA A 70 10.17 0.04 10.91
CA ALA A 70 10.51 -1.38 11.06
C ALA A 70 11.19 -1.98 9.82
N LEU A 71 10.76 -1.59 8.61
CA LEU A 71 11.18 -2.22 7.36
C LEU A 71 11.95 -1.27 6.43
N ASN A 72 12.06 0.00 6.77
CA ASN A 72 12.68 1.05 5.94
C ASN A 72 12.05 1.13 4.53
N LEU A 73 10.72 0.95 4.46
CA LEU A 73 9.93 1.06 3.24
C LEU A 73 9.05 2.30 3.31
N GLU A 74 9.12 3.14 2.27
CA GLU A 74 8.34 4.36 2.16
C GLU A 74 7.32 4.28 1.01
N LYS A 75 6.14 4.87 1.23
CA LYS A 75 5.12 5.01 0.20
C LYS A 75 5.43 6.19 -0.71
N VAL A 76 5.93 5.89 -1.91
CA VAL A 76 6.20 6.90 -2.95
C VAL A 76 5.18 6.76 -4.09
N ILE A 77 4.63 7.88 -4.56
CA ILE A 77 3.78 7.91 -5.76
C ILE A 77 4.65 8.40 -6.94
N PRO A 78 5.10 7.51 -7.84
CA PRO A 78 5.92 7.90 -8.98
C PRO A 78 5.16 8.86 -9.89
N GLY A 79 5.86 9.84 -10.47
CA GLY A 79 5.27 10.85 -11.36
C GLY A 79 4.48 11.95 -10.66
N SER A 80 4.51 12.03 -9.32
CA SER A 80 3.90 13.16 -8.60
C SER A 80 4.64 14.47 -8.90
N PRO A 81 3.93 15.61 -9.07
CA PRO A 81 4.57 16.90 -9.28
C PRO A 81 5.44 17.31 -8.09
N SER A 82 6.71 17.66 -8.31
CA SER A 82 7.64 18.03 -7.22
C SER A 82 7.22 19.29 -6.45
N ASN A 83 6.38 20.14 -7.06
CA ASN A 83 5.90 21.39 -6.46
C ASN A 83 4.68 21.22 -5.54
N LYS A 84 4.15 20.01 -5.37
CA LYS A 84 2.95 19.75 -4.56
C LYS A 84 3.16 18.51 -3.69
N PRO A 85 2.65 18.52 -2.44
CA PRO A 85 2.69 17.32 -1.61
C PRO A 85 1.86 16.19 -2.25
N PRO A 86 2.34 14.93 -2.17
CA PRO A 86 1.56 13.76 -2.57
C PRO A 86 0.18 13.73 -1.92
N ILE A 87 -0.82 13.17 -2.61
CA ILE A 87 -2.23 13.20 -2.17
C ILE A 87 -2.46 12.64 -0.76
N HIS A 88 -1.68 11.63 -0.35
CA HIS A 88 -1.78 10.99 0.96
C HIS A 88 -1.16 11.83 2.09
N LEU A 89 -0.32 12.80 1.75
CA LEU A 89 0.34 13.73 2.67
C LEU A 89 -0.33 15.11 2.73
N LYS A 90 -1.36 15.38 1.91
CA LYS A 90 -2.09 16.65 1.97
C LYS A 90 -2.72 16.83 3.35
N GLU A 91 -2.43 17.97 3.97
CA GLU A 91 -2.97 18.33 5.30
C GLU A 91 -4.47 18.66 5.26
N LYS A 92 -4.90 19.37 4.21
CA LYS A 92 -6.29 19.86 4.04
C LYS A 92 -6.91 19.32 2.75
N PRO A 93 -7.26 18.02 2.67
CA PRO A 93 -7.93 17.47 1.50
C PRO A 93 -9.36 18.00 1.38
N LEU A 94 -9.82 18.19 0.13
CA LEU A 94 -11.20 18.60 -0.16
C LEU A 94 -12.20 17.54 0.28
N TYR A 95 -11.92 16.27 -0.05
CA TYR A 95 -12.70 15.12 0.40
C TYR A 95 -12.10 14.58 1.69
N LYS A 96 -12.86 14.65 2.79
CA LYS A 96 -12.47 14.19 4.12
C LYS A 96 -13.26 12.94 4.53
N GLU A 97 -12.78 12.27 5.58
CA GLU A 97 -13.60 11.29 6.31
C GLU A 97 -14.94 11.93 6.69
N ARG A 98 -16.05 11.25 6.37
CA ARG A 98 -17.35 11.65 6.89
C ARG A 98 -17.33 11.37 8.39
N PRO A 99 -17.77 12.31 9.25
CA PRO A 99 -17.94 12.01 10.66
C PRO A 99 -18.86 10.80 10.81
N ARG A 100 -18.43 9.82 11.62
CA ARG A 100 -19.23 8.66 11.98
C ARG A 100 -20.38 9.17 12.85
N TRP A 101 -21.60 9.15 12.31
CA TRP A 101 -22.83 9.46 13.05
C TRP A 101 -23.11 8.35 14.06
#